data_AF-A0A7C1LXT7-F1
#
_entry.id   AF-A0A7C1LXT7-F1
#
_cell.length_a   1.000
_cell.length_b   1.000
_cell.length_c   1.000
_cell.angle_alpha   90.00
_cell.angle_beta   90.00
_cell.angle_gamma   90.00
#
_symmetry.space_group_name_H-M   'P 1'
#
loop_
_entity.id
_entity.type
_entity.pdbx_description
1 polymer ?
#
loop_
_entity_poly.entity_id
_entity_poly.type
_entity_poly.pdbx_seq_one_letter_code
_entity_poly.pdbx_strand_id
1 'polypeptide(L)'
;MVWKKVIALLFGLMMVATTASFGHVSAADNSATVILVSDNEADCTLAEYLANVTGAIVVTTPWGVYDPSVTATVMSYGPDKVIIIGGPDAVVDMYLEDLQELNIPVERWWGKNRYETNLA
;
A
#
# COMPACT_ATOMS: atom_id res chain seq x y z
N MET A 1 42.47 24.53 -1.36
CA MET A 1 41.27 25.39 -1.15
C MET A 1 40.33 25.39 -2.35
N VAL A 2 40.84 25.53 -3.59
CA VAL A 2 40.02 25.58 -4.82
C VAL A 2 39.34 24.24 -5.15
N TRP A 3 40.03 23.11 -4.99
CA TRP A 3 39.51 21.76 -5.26
C TRP A 3 38.25 21.40 -4.46
N LYS A 4 38.19 21.81 -3.18
CA LYS A 4 37.02 21.56 -2.32
C LYS A 4 35.77 22.31 -2.82
N LYS A 5 35.96 23.50 -3.41
CA LYS A 5 34.87 24.30 -4.00
C LYS A 5 34.37 23.70 -5.32
N VAL A 6 35.26 23.10 -6.12
CA VAL A 6 34.90 22.42 -7.37
C VAL A 6 34.06 21.16 -7.09
N ILE A 7 34.44 20.36 -6.08
CA ILE A 7 33.64 19.19 -5.68
C ILE A 7 32.24 19.61 -5.19
N ALA A 8 32.16 20.66 -4.37
CA ALA A 8 30.87 21.15 -3.88
C ALA A 8 29.95 21.66 -5.00
N LEU A 9 30.52 22.31 -6.02
CA LEU A 9 29.80 22.76 -7.21
C LEU A 9 29.31 21.58 -8.07
N LEU A 10 30.14 20.54 -8.25
CA LEU A 10 29.76 19.32 -8.94
C LEU A 10 28.66 18.56 -8.22
N PHE A 11 28.74 18.42 -6.89
CA PHE A 11 27.69 17.81 -6.08
C PHE A 11 26.37 18.59 -6.13
N GLY A 12 26.44 19.93 -6.07
CA GLY A 12 25.28 20.80 -6.22
C GLY A 12 24.63 20.67 -7.60
N LEU A 13 25.44 20.61 -8.66
CA LEU A 13 24.95 20.41 -10.03
C LEU A 13 24.31 19.02 -10.20
N MET A 14 24.86 18.00 -9.55
CA MET A 14 24.31 16.63 -9.55
C MET A 14 22.94 16.59 -8.86
N MET A 15 22.74 17.31 -7.76
CA MET A 15 21.44 17.39 -7.08
C MET A 15 20.37 18.13 -7.89
N VAL A 16 20.76 19.17 -8.65
CA VAL A 16 19.82 19.86 -9.55
C VAL A 16 19.47 18.99 -10.77
N ALA A 17 20.37 18.12 -11.21
CA ALA A 17 20.09 17.18 -12.30
C ALA A 17 19.08 16.09 -11.89
N THR A 18 19.08 15.65 -10.61
CA THR A 18 18.14 14.63 -10.14
C THR A 18 16.69 15.11 -10.14
N THR A 19 16.44 16.39 -9.89
CA THR A 19 15.06 16.92 -9.89
C THR A 19 14.42 16.93 -11.28
N ALA A 20 15.22 16.96 -12.34
CA ALA A 20 14.75 16.92 -13.73
C ALA A 20 14.34 15.51 -14.22
N SER A 21 14.61 14.45 -13.44
CA SER A 21 14.24 13.06 -13.77
C SER A 21 13.01 12.55 -13.04
N PHE A 22 12.38 13.35 -12.17
CA PHE A 22 11.04 13.03 -11.68
C PHE A 22 10.05 13.35 -12.80
N GLY A 23 9.79 12.36 -13.65
CA GLY A 23 8.71 12.42 -14.63
C GLY A 23 7.42 12.81 -13.93
N HIS A 24 6.58 13.59 -14.60
CA HIS A 24 5.21 13.80 -14.16
C HIS A 24 4.52 12.45 -14.03
N VAL A 25 4.28 12.00 -12.80
CA VAL A 25 3.27 10.96 -12.57
C VAL A 25 1.95 11.63 -12.86
N SER A 26 1.46 11.43 -14.09
CA SER A 26 0.07 11.66 -14.40
C SER A 26 -0.70 10.58 -13.67
N ALA A 27 -1.33 10.92 -12.55
CA ALA A 27 -2.47 10.15 -12.08
C ALA A 27 -3.46 10.16 -13.25
N ALA A 28 -3.61 9.03 -13.94
CA ALA A 28 -4.86 8.81 -14.64
C ALA A 28 -5.97 8.95 -13.59
N ASP A 29 -7.13 9.49 -13.95
CA ASP A 29 -8.34 9.60 -13.10
C ASP A 29 -8.88 8.23 -12.59
N ASN A 30 -8.06 7.18 -12.59
CA ASN A 30 -8.36 5.89 -12.00
C ASN A 30 -8.13 5.97 -10.49
N SER A 31 -9.23 6.11 -9.77
CA SER A 31 -9.23 5.93 -8.32
C SER A 31 -8.73 4.52 -7.97
N ALA A 32 -7.54 4.42 -7.39
CA ALA A 32 -6.92 3.14 -7.07
C ALA A 32 -7.47 2.63 -5.73
N THR A 33 -8.13 1.47 -5.75
CA THR A 33 -8.51 0.75 -4.54
C THR A 33 -7.53 -0.39 -4.33
N VAL A 34 -6.95 -0.48 -3.13
CA VAL A 34 -6.09 -1.61 -2.73
C VAL A 34 -6.85 -2.47 -1.71
N ILE A 35 -6.83 -3.77 -1.91
CA ILE A 35 -7.32 -4.76 -0.95
C ILE A 35 -6.12 -5.34 -0.22
N LEU A 36 -6.02 -5.11 1.08
CA LEU A 36 -5.04 -5.74 1.96
C LEU A 36 -5.66 -6.97 2.61
N VAL A 37 -5.06 -8.13 2.41
CA VAL A 37 -5.59 -9.41 2.90
C VAL A 37 -4.45 -10.29 3.41
N SER A 38 -4.74 -11.22 4.31
CA SER A 38 -3.74 -12.22 4.71
C SER A 38 -3.57 -13.30 3.63
N ASP A 39 -2.51 -14.10 3.76
CA ASP A 39 -2.25 -15.28 2.93
C ASP A 39 -3.17 -16.48 3.22
N ASN A 40 -4.19 -16.33 4.08
CA ASN A 40 -5.22 -17.35 4.27
C ASN A 40 -6.10 -17.50 3.02
N GLU A 41 -6.26 -18.75 2.59
CA GLU A 41 -6.84 -19.06 1.29
C GLU A 41 -8.29 -18.61 1.17
N ALA A 42 -9.07 -18.66 2.26
CA ALA A 42 -10.49 -18.31 2.22
C ALA A 42 -10.71 -16.81 1.93
N ASP A 43 -10.01 -15.94 2.66
CA ASP A 43 -10.15 -14.49 2.51
C ASP A 43 -9.37 -14.00 1.29
N CYS A 44 -8.20 -14.58 1.00
CA CYS A 44 -7.40 -14.23 -0.17
C CYS A 44 -8.11 -14.56 -1.49
N THR A 45 -8.78 -15.72 -1.60
CA THR A 45 -9.55 -16.06 -2.81
C THR A 45 -10.71 -15.08 -3.03
N LEU A 46 -11.36 -14.63 -1.94
CA LEU A 46 -12.40 -13.62 -2.01
C LEU A 46 -11.84 -12.27 -2.50
N ALA A 47 -10.69 -11.85 -1.96
CA ALA A 47 -9.99 -10.64 -2.38
C ALA A 47 -9.61 -10.67 -3.86
N GLU A 48 -9.06 -11.79 -4.34
CA GLU A 48 -8.71 -12.01 -5.76
C GLU A 48 -9.93 -11.96 -6.67
N TYR A 49 -11.05 -12.59 -6.27
CA TYR A 49 -12.30 -12.51 -7.00
C TYR A 49 -12.81 -11.08 -7.10
N LEU A 50 -12.81 -10.32 -5.99
CA LEU A 50 -13.21 -8.92 -5.96
C LEU A 50 -12.31 -8.06 -6.84
N ALA A 51 -10.99 -8.26 -6.79
CA ALA A 51 -10.04 -7.58 -7.65
C ALA A 51 -10.31 -7.84 -9.13
N ASN A 52 -10.61 -9.09 -9.51
CA ASN A 52 -10.95 -9.44 -10.89
C ASN A 52 -12.25 -8.75 -11.39
N VAL A 53 -13.22 -8.53 -10.50
CA VAL A 53 -14.51 -7.89 -10.85
C VAL A 53 -14.43 -6.36 -10.81
N THR A 54 -13.63 -5.79 -9.91
CA THR A 54 -13.60 -4.34 -9.64
C THR A 54 -12.39 -3.62 -10.21
N GLY A 55 -11.32 -4.34 -10.56
CA GLY A 55 -10.03 -3.76 -10.92
C GLY A 55 -9.19 -3.32 -9.71
N ALA A 56 -9.58 -3.66 -8.48
CA ALA A 56 -8.79 -3.40 -7.29
C ALA A 56 -7.45 -4.17 -7.32
N ILE A 57 -6.44 -3.64 -6.63
CA ILE A 57 -5.12 -4.27 -6.51
C ILE A 57 -5.07 -5.06 -5.20
N VAL A 58 -4.71 -6.34 -5.27
CA VAL A 58 -4.53 -7.17 -4.06
C VAL A 58 -3.10 -7.06 -3.56
N VAL A 59 -2.94 -6.79 -2.27
CA VAL A 59 -1.68 -6.91 -1.54
C VAL A 59 -1.87 -7.92 -0.41
N THR A 60 -0.99 -8.91 -0.34
CA THR A 60 -1.04 -9.99 0.65
C THR A 60 -0.03 -9.76 1.77
N THR A 61 -0.39 -10.12 3.00
CA THR A 61 0.51 -10.19 4.16
C THR A 61 0.48 -11.57 4.82
N PRO A 62 1.56 -12.06 5.44
CA PRO A 62 1.49 -13.28 6.23
C PRO A 62 0.51 -13.15 7.41
N TRP A 63 -0.29 -14.17 7.65
CA TRP A 63 -1.28 -14.19 8.73
C TRP A 63 -0.70 -13.80 10.09
N GLY A 64 -1.28 -12.78 10.72
CA GLY A 64 -0.94 -12.39 12.09
C GLY A 64 0.44 -11.74 12.24
N VAL A 65 1.13 -11.44 11.13
CA VAL A 65 2.45 -10.82 11.13
C VAL A 65 2.35 -9.41 10.57
N TYR A 66 2.95 -8.46 11.29
CA TYR A 66 3.17 -7.12 10.77
C TYR A 66 4.52 -7.05 10.05
N ASP A 67 4.49 -6.53 8.83
CA ASP A 67 5.66 -6.19 8.02
C ASP A 67 5.46 -4.80 7.39
N PRO A 68 6.26 -3.79 7.77
CA PRO A 68 6.13 -2.42 7.24
C PRO A 68 6.40 -2.33 5.73
N SER A 69 7.09 -3.32 5.14
CA SER A 69 7.29 -3.37 3.68
C SER A 69 5.98 -3.59 2.92
N VAL A 70 4.99 -4.25 3.55
CA VAL A 70 3.64 -4.40 3.01
C VAL A 70 2.92 -3.06 2.99
N THR A 71 2.98 -2.28 4.09
CA THR A 71 2.44 -0.91 4.13
C THR A 71 3.09 -0.06 3.03
N ALA A 72 4.41 -0.12 2.88
CA ALA A 72 5.12 0.59 1.82
C ALA A 72 4.67 0.17 0.41
N THR A 73 4.38 -1.12 0.22
CA THR A 73 3.86 -1.65 -1.05
C THR A 73 2.45 -1.14 -1.33
N VAL A 74 1.55 -1.16 -0.34
CA VAL A 74 0.21 -0.55 -0.45
C VAL A 74 0.32 0.92 -0.87
N MET A 75 1.20 1.68 -0.22
CA MET A 75 1.43 3.10 -0.52
C MET A 75 2.01 3.34 -1.91
N SER A 76 2.83 2.41 -2.44
CA SER A 76 3.44 2.55 -3.77
C SER A 76 2.42 2.59 -4.91
N TYR A 77 1.22 2.06 -4.67
CA TYR A 77 0.10 2.12 -5.61
C TYR A 77 -0.69 3.43 -5.56
N GLY A 78 -0.40 4.31 -4.59
CA GLY A 78 -1.13 5.57 -4.40
C GLY A 78 -2.65 5.40 -4.27
N PRO A 79 -3.16 4.54 -3.35
CA PRO A 79 -4.58 4.25 -3.27
C PRO A 79 -5.38 5.42 -2.70
N ASP A 80 -6.58 5.62 -3.24
CA ASP A 80 -7.58 6.52 -2.64
C ASP A 80 -8.32 5.87 -1.46
N LYS A 81 -8.35 4.54 -1.45
CA LYS A 81 -8.96 3.74 -0.38
C LYS A 81 -8.26 2.39 -0.25
N VAL A 82 -8.11 1.94 0.99
CA VAL A 82 -7.70 0.57 1.31
C VAL A 82 -8.88 -0.18 1.94
N ILE A 83 -9.13 -1.40 1.47
CA ILE A 83 -10.06 -2.34 2.08
C ILE A 83 -9.24 -3.45 2.71
N ILE A 84 -9.32 -3.60 4.03
CA ILE A 84 -8.74 -4.73 4.73
C ILE A 84 -9.77 -5.85 4.76
N ILE A 85 -9.45 -7.02 4.21
CA ILE A 85 -10.28 -8.22 4.34
C ILE A 85 -9.64 -9.14 5.39
N GLY A 86 -10.42 -9.46 6.42
CA GLY A 86 -9.98 -10.30 7.54
C GLY A 86 -9.90 -9.56 8.86
N GLY A 87 -10.08 -10.32 9.94
CA GLY A 87 -10.05 -9.80 11.32
C GLY A 87 -8.63 -9.46 11.80
N PRO A 88 -8.49 -8.93 13.03
CA PRO A 88 -7.20 -8.52 13.60
C PRO A 88 -6.21 -9.67 13.80
N ASP A 89 -6.71 -10.91 13.95
CA ASP A 89 -5.83 -12.10 14.02
C ASP A 89 -5.17 -12.41 12.67
N ALA A 90 -5.84 -12.07 11.57
CA ALA A 90 -5.41 -12.35 10.20
C ALA A 90 -4.56 -11.21 9.63
N VAL A 91 -5.09 -9.99 9.70
CA VAL A 91 -4.41 -8.75 9.32
C VAL A 91 -4.37 -7.86 10.56
N VAL A 92 -3.21 -7.86 11.21
CA VAL A 92 -2.99 -7.19 12.50
C VAL A 92 -3.29 -5.69 12.46
N ASP A 93 -3.79 -5.14 13.57
CA ASP A 93 -4.26 -3.76 13.64
C ASP A 93 -3.18 -2.70 13.38
N MET A 94 -1.90 -3.07 13.50
CA MET A 94 -0.78 -2.21 13.17
C MET A 94 -0.82 -1.73 11.70
N TYR A 95 -1.38 -2.52 10.77
CA TYR A 95 -1.61 -2.07 9.39
C TYR A 95 -2.68 -0.97 9.30
N LEU A 96 -3.76 -1.10 10.08
CA LEU A 96 -4.82 -0.10 10.11
C LEU A 96 -4.29 1.22 10.70
N GLU A 97 -3.54 1.13 11.79
CA GLU A 97 -2.90 2.27 12.45
C GLU A 97 -1.97 3.02 11.48
N ASP A 98 -1.03 2.32 10.84
CA ASP A 98 -0.12 2.89 9.83
C ASP A 98 -0.87 3.64 8.72
N LEU A 99 -1.87 2.98 8.12
CA LEU A 99 -2.60 3.55 6.98
C LEU A 99 -3.42 4.78 7.39
N GLN A 100 -3.96 4.78 8.62
CA GLN A 100 -4.65 5.94 9.18
C GLN A 100 -3.68 7.09 9.48
N GLU A 101 -2.50 6.82 10.03
CA GLU A 101 -1.46 7.83 10.24
C GLU A 101 -1.00 8.49 8.93
N LEU A 102 -1.03 7.71 7.83
CA LEU A 102 -0.76 8.18 6.48
C LEU A 102 -1.96 8.90 5.81
N ASN A 103 -3.06 9.12 6.54
CA ASN A 103 -4.31 9.73 6.07
C ASN A 103 -4.96 9.00 4.89
N ILE A 104 -4.81 7.68 4.80
CA ILE A 104 -5.53 6.87 3.81
C ILE A 104 -6.88 6.46 4.38
N PRO A 105 -7.99 6.62 3.64
CA PRO A 105 -9.27 6.03 4.01
C PRO A 105 -9.19 4.51 4.05
N VAL A 106 -9.50 3.91 5.19
CA VAL A 106 -9.47 2.45 5.39
C VAL A 106 -10.82 1.94 5.85
N GLU A 107 -11.31 0.88 5.20
CA GLU A 107 -12.42 0.07 5.65
C GLU A 107 -11.91 -1.33 6.00
N ARG A 108 -12.49 -1.98 7.02
CA ARG A 108 -12.18 -3.38 7.35
C ARG A 108 -13.44 -4.23 7.22
N TRP A 109 -13.43 -5.20 6.31
CA TRP A 109 -14.51 -6.18 6.09
C TRP A 109 -14.11 -7.51 6.72
N TRP A 110 -14.79 -7.91 7.79
CA TRP A 110 -14.42 -9.08 8.56
C TRP A 110 -15.57 -9.63 9.39
N GLY A 111 -15.49 -10.91 9.76
CA GLY A 111 -16.34 -11.56 10.74
C GLY A 111 -15.58 -12.56 11.60
N LYS A 112 -16.27 -13.29 12.49
CA LYS A 112 -15.63 -14.26 13.41
C LYS A 112 -15.08 -15.50 12.69
N ASN A 113 -15.47 -15.71 11.45
CA ASN A 113 -15.06 -16.82 10.62
C ASN A 113 -15.21 -16.43 9.13
N ARG A 114 -14.67 -17.26 8.24
CA ARG A 114 -14.71 -17.06 6.78
C ARG A 114 -16.12 -16.86 6.20
N TYR A 115 -17.16 -17.43 6.81
CA TYR A 115 -18.53 -17.25 6.32
C TYR A 115 -19.07 -15.87 6.68
N GLU A 116 -18.78 -15.39 7.89
CA GLU A 116 -19.14 -14.04 8.32
C GLU A 116 -18.33 -12.98 7.55
N THR A 117 -17.04 -13.21 7.29
CA THR A 117 -16.23 -12.33 6.42
C THR A 117 -16.83 -12.25 5.01
N ASN A 118 -17.34 -13.35 4.45
CA ASN A 118 -17.97 -13.35 3.13
C ASN A 118 -19.31 -12.58 3.08
N LEU A 119 -19.93 -12.27 4.23
CA LEU A 119 -21.19 -11.52 4.32
C LEU A 119 -20.99 -10.03 4.64
N ALA A 120 -19.81 -9.67 5.15
CA ALA A 120 -19.44 -8.30 5.51
C ALA A 120 -19.21 -7.45 4.25
#